data_AF-A0A367RQ40-F1
#
_entry.id   AF-A0A367RQ40-F1
#
_cell.length_a   1.000
_cell.length_b   1.000
_cell.length_c   1.000
_cell.angle_alpha   90.00
_cell.angle_beta   90.00
_cell.angle_gamma   90.00
#
_symmetry.space_group_name_H-M   'P 1'
#
loop_
_entity.id
_entity.type
_entity.pdbx_description
1 polymer ?
#
loop_
_entity_poly.entity_id
_entity_poly.type
_entity_poly.pdbx_seq_one_letter_code
_entity_poly.pdbx_strand_id
1 'polypeptide(L)'
;MARKISKIDELAQKLIERNHNHVYPGEYEYVSTAARLVSEQISTFYRTAGLQPPAEKTVRNWFYKNSCPDWAIAIISHSLISLNRETA
;
A
#
# COMPACT_ATOMS: atom_id res chain seq x y z
N MET A 1 5.51 18.39 -13.78
CA MET A 1 6.17 18.28 -12.46
C MET A 1 6.11 16.82 -12.03
N ALA A 2 7.25 16.16 -11.81
CA ALA A 2 7.27 14.80 -11.29
C ALA A 2 6.86 14.81 -9.81
N ARG A 3 5.90 13.96 -9.43
CA ARG A 3 5.51 13.78 -8.02
C ARG A 3 6.71 13.20 -7.25
N LYS A 4 7.06 13.79 -6.11
CA LYS A 4 8.10 13.25 -5.24
C LYS A 4 7.65 11.88 -4.71
N ILE A 5 8.48 10.87 -4.88
CA ILE A 5 8.24 9.52 -4.34
C ILE A 5 8.14 9.64 -2.82
N SER A 6 7.01 9.21 -2.27
CA SER A 6 6.75 9.18 -0.84
C SER A 6 6.98 7.78 -0.28
N LYS A 7 7.06 7.68 1.05
CA LYS A 7 7.27 6.39 1.73
C LYS A 7 6.16 5.36 1.43
N ILE A 8 4.93 5.81 1.19
CA ILE A 8 3.85 4.92 0.75
C ILE A 8 4.05 4.44 -0.70
N ASP A 9 4.63 5.25 -1.58
CA ASP A 9 4.95 4.81 -2.95
C ASP A 9 6.02 3.70 -2.93
N GLU A 10 7.04 3.81 -2.08
CA GLU A 10 8.08 2.79 -1.94
C GLU A 10 7.50 1.45 -1.45
N LEU A 11 6.61 1.48 -0.47
CA LEU A 11 5.96 0.27 0.04
C LEU A 11 4.96 -0.32 -0.95
N ALA A 12 4.20 0.54 -1.64
CA ALA A 12 3.28 0.10 -2.68
C ALA A 12 4.01 -0.53 -3.85
N GLN A 13 5.16 0.03 -4.27
CA GLN A 13 5.99 -0.54 -5.32
C GLN A 13 6.44 -1.97 -5.00
N LYS A 14 6.89 -2.21 -3.76
CA LYS A 14 7.25 -3.56 -3.29
C LYS A 14 6.06 -4.54 -3.31
N LEU A 15 4.85 -4.06 -3.00
CA LEU A 15 3.64 -4.87 -3.10
C LEU A 15 3.29 -5.20 -4.56
N ILE A 16 3.42 -4.22 -5.47
CA ILE A 16 3.16 -4.38 -6.90
C ILE A 16 4.10 -5.42 -7.51
N GLU A 17 5.40 -5.29 -7.25
CA GLU A 17 6.44 -6.20 -7.75
C GLU A 17 6.21 -7.64 -7.27
N ARG A 18 5.80 -7.82 -6.01
CA ARG A 18 5.45 -9.15 -5.46
C ARG A 18 4.18 -9.75 -6.06
N ASN A 19 3.26 -8.93 -6.55
CA ASN A 19 2.06 -9.41 -7.24
C ASN A 19 2.28 -9.65 -8.74
N HIS A 20 3.55 -9.72 -9.19
CA HIS A 20 3.94 -9.87 -10.60
C HIS A 20 3.32 -8.81 -11.53
N ASN A 21 3.04 -7.63 -10.99
CA ASN A 21 2.59 -6.47 -11.75
C ASN A 21 3.79 -5.55 -12.02
N HIS A 22 3.73 -4.82 -13.14
CA HIS A 22 4.81 -3.93 -13.60
C HIS A 22 4.32 -2.50 -13.81
N VAL A 23 3.61 -1.95 -12.81
CA VAL A 23 3.12 -0.58 -12.83
C VAL A 23 4.00 0.29 -11.93
N TYR A 24 4.51 1.40 -12.45
CA TYR A 24 5.51 2.26 -11.83
C TYR A 24 4.97 3.65 -11.48
N PRO A 25 5.58 4.35 -10.50
CA PRO A 25 5.15 5.69 -10.13
C PRO A 25 5.13 6.66 -11.32
N GLY A 26 3.99 7.28 -11.56
CA GLY A 26 3.78 8.21 -12.67
C GLY A 26 2.98 7.62 -13.83
N GLU A 27 2.78 6.29 -13.87
CA GLU A 27 1.84 5.67 -14.80
C GLU A 27 0.39 5.91 -14.37
N TYR A 28 -0.52 5.97 -15.35
CA TYR A 28 -1.93 6.26 -15.14
C TYR A 28 -2.58 5.30 -14.13
N GLU A 29 -2.25 4.02 -14.20
CA GLU A 29 -2.84 2.97 -13.37
C GLU A 29 -2.18 2.81 -11.99
N TYR A 30 -1.04 3.46 -11.77
CA TYR A 30 -0.21 3.24 -10.59
C TYR A 30 -0.98 3.45 -9.29
N VAL A 31 -1.63 4.60 -9.13
CA VAL A 31 -2.30 4.94 -7.87
C VAL A 31 -3.50 4.03 -7.60
N SER A 32 -4.22 3.60 -8.64
CA SER A 32 -5.34 2.67 -8.51
C SER A 32 -4.85 1.29 -8.06
N THR A 33 -3.82 0.76 -8.73
CA THR A 33 -3.22 -0.54 -8.39
C THR A 33 -2.59 -0.52 -7.00
N ALA A 34 -1.81 0.51 -6.69
CA ALA A 34 -1.18 0.72 -5.39
C ALA A 34 -2.21 0.81 -4.27
N ALA A 35 -3.26 1.62 -4.44
CA ALA A 35 -4.30 1.79 -3.43
C ALA A 35 -5.07 0.49 -3.16
N ARG A 36 -5.37 -0.29 -4.20
CA ARG A 36 -6.03 -1.60 -4.07
C ARG A 36 -5.18 -2.55 -3.23
N LEU A 37 -3.92 -2.76 -3.60
CA LEU A 37 -3.02 -3.69 -2.89
C LEU A 37 -2.77 -3.26 -1.45
N VAL A 38 -2.56 -1.96 -1.21
CA VAL A 38 -2.41 -1.43 0.16
C VAL A 38 -3.69 -1.62 0.97
N SER A 39 -4.85 -1.36 0.36
CA SER A 39 -6.15 -1.53 1.02
C SER A 39 -6.41 -2.99 1.40
N GLU A 40 -6.00 -3.96 0.57
CA GLU A 40 -6.09 -5.38 0.89
C GLU A 40 -5.26 -5.73 2.13
N GLN A 41 -4.01 -5.26 2.22
CA GLN A 41 -3.15 -5.52 3.39
C GLN A 41 -3.73 -4.92 4.68
N ILE A 42 -4.20 -3.69 4.61
CA ILE A 42 -4.83 -3.01 5.76
C ILE A 42 -6.13 -3.72 6.15
N SER A 43 -6.94 -4.12 5.17
CA SER A 43 -8.19 -4.84 5.44
C SER A 43 -7.96 -6.16 6.14
N THR A 44 -6.92 -6.90 5.76
CA THR A 44 -6.54 -8.15 6.43
C THR A 44 -6.19 -7.90 7.90
N PHE A 45 -5.36 -6.90 8.19
CA PHE A 45 -5.01 -6.53 9.56
C PHE A 45 -6.22 -6.07 10.39
N TYR A 46 -7.13 -5.29 9.80
CA TYR A 46 -8.32 -4.82 10.51
C TYR A 46 -9.31 -5.94 10.79
N ARG A 47 -9.46 -6.90 9.86
CA ARG A 47 -10.31 -8.07 10.04
C ARG A 47 -9.84 -8.95 11.20
N THR A 48 -8.53 -9.13 11.38
CA THR A 48 -8.00 -9.90 12.53
C THR A 48 -8.24 -9.18 13.86
N ALA A 49 -8.32 -7.84 13.84
CA ALA A 49 -8.62 -7.02 15.01
C ALA A 49 -10.13 -6.81 15.28
N GLY A 50 -11.02 -7.29 14.39
CA GLY A 50 -12.47 -7.02 14.49
C GLY A 50 -12.86 -5.56 14.26
N LEU A 51 -12.00 -4.77 13.61
CA LEU A 51 -12.20 -3.36 13.32
C LEU A 51 -12.62 -3.13 11.87
N GLN A 52 -13.19 -1.95 11.58
CA GLN A 52 -13.51 -1.54 10.20
C GLN A 52 -12.33 -0.85 9.52
N PRO A 53 -11.84 -1.35 8.37
CA PRO A 53 -10.75 -0.71 7.64
C PRO A 53 -11.19 0.61 7.00
N PRO A 54 -10.25 1.53 6.72
CA PRO A 54 -10.55 2.70 5.93
C PRO A 54 -10.99 2.31 4.51
N ALA A 55 -11.89 3.08 3.92
CA ALA A 55 -12.30 2.90 2.53
C ALA A 55 -11.11 3.07 1.57
N GLU A 56 -11.10 2.34 0.45
CA GLU A 56 -10.05 2.44 -0.57
C GLU A 56 -9.85 3.88 -1.08
N LYS A 57 -10.92 4.67 -1.19
CA LYS A 57 -10.84 6.10 -1.54
C LYS A 57 -9.95 6.89 -0.57
N THR A 58 -10.00 6.55 0.72
CA THR A 58 -9.14 7.15 1.75
C THR A 58 -7.69 6.75 1.55
N VAL A 59 -7.43 5.47 1.29
CA VAL A 59 -6.09 4.94 0.99
C VAL A 59 -5.51 5.61 -0.26
N ARG A 60 -6.32 5.74 -1.32
CA ARG A 60 -5.96 6.43 -2.56
C ARG A 60 -5.55 7.88 -2.33
N ASN A 61 -6.24 8.58 -1.44
CA ASN A 61 -5.91 9.97 -1.10
C ASN A 61 -4.54 10.13 -0.42
N TRP A 62 -4.02 9.09 0.25
CA TRP A 62 -2.70 9.15 0.87
C TRP A 62 -1.57 9.36 -0.14
N PHE A 63 -1.73 8.80 -1.35
CA PHE A 63 -0.80 8.99 -2.45
C PHE A 63 -0.81 10.45 -2.92
N TYR A 64 -1.98 11.05 -3.14
CA TYR A 64 -2.05 12.43 -3.65
C TYR A 64 -1.63 13.48 -2.64
N LYS A 65 -2.02 13.32 -1.37
CA LYS A 65 -1.81 14.35 -0.33
C LYS A 65 -0.52 14.14 0.49
N ASN A 66 0.25 13.09 0.21
CA ASN A 66 1.38 12.67 1.03
C ASN A 66 1.05 12.64 2.53
N SER A 67 -0.16 12.16 2.84
CA SER A 67 -0.74 12.18 4.19
C SER A 67 -1.03 10.76 4.68
N CYS A 68 -0.16 9.81 4.32
CA CYS A 68 -0.27 8.44 4.82
C CYS A 68 0.04 8.43 6.33
N PRO A 69 -0.88 7.94 7.18
CA PRO A 69 -0.62 7.83 8.61
C PRO A 69 0.51 6.84 8.93
N ASP A 70 1.32 7.12 9.96
CA ASP A 70 2.43 6.24 10.35
C ASP A 70 2.00 4.82 10.73
N TRP A 71 0.81 4.66 11.34
CA TRP A 71 0.27 3.34 11.65
C TRP A 71 0.00 2.50 10.40
N ALA A 72 -0.42 3.13 9.29
CA ALA A 72 -0.68 2.43 8.03
C ALA A 72 0.63 1.97 7.41
N ILE A 73 1.66 2.81 7.44
CA ILE A 73 3.03 2.47 7.06
C ILE A 73 3.54 1.26 7.85
N ALA A 74 3.30 1.23 9.17
CA ALA A 74 3.71 0.12 10.04
C ALA A 74 3.00 -1.19 9.65
N ILE A 75 1.69 -1.17 9.41
CA ILE A 75 0.92 -2.36 8.98
C ILE A 75 1.44 -2.89 7.65
N ILE A 76 1.61 -2.03 6.63
CA ILE A 76 2.06 -2.45 5.30
C ILE A 76 3.48 -3.04 5.38
N SER A 77 4.36 -2.40 6.16
CA SER A 77 5.73 -2.88 6.37
C SER A 77 5.74 -4.24 7.06
N HIS A 78 4.91 -4.42 8.10
CA HIS A 78 4.77 -5.70 8.79
C HIS A 78 4.27 -6.80 7.84
N SER A 79 3.23 -6.53 7.04
CA SER A 79 2.74 -7.48 6.04
C SER A 79 3.83 -7.89 5.05
N LEU A 80 4.61 -6.94 4.53
CA LEU A 80 5.72 -7.23 3.61
C LEU A 80 6.81 -8.11 4.26
N ILE A 81 7.08 -7.92 5.56
CA ILE A 81 8.06 -8.74 6.29
C ILE A 81 7.51 -10.15 6.54
N SER A 82 6.27 -10.28 7.00
CA SER A 82 5.64 -11.59 7.24
C SER A 82 5.57 -12.41 5.96
N LEU A 83 5.16 -11.79 4.85
CA LEU A 83 5.09 -12.46 3.54
C LEU A 83 6.49 -12.82 2.99
N ASN A 84 7.58 -12.19 3.43
CA ASN A 84 8.95 -12.59 3.05
C ASN A 84 9.40 -13.86 3.79
N ARG A 85 8.89 -14.11 5.00
CA ARG A 85 9.24 -15.29 5.80
C ARG A 85 8.55 -16.57 5.32
N GLU A 86 7.43 -16.46 4.63
CA GLU A 86 6.70 -17.61 4.08
C GLU A 86 7.25 -18.10 2.73
N THR A 87 8.07 -17.28 2.06
CA THR A 87 8.67 -17.56 0.75
C THR A 87 10.16 -17.89 0.81
N ALA A 88 10.75 -18.00 2.00
CA ALA A 88 12.18 -18.23 2.25
C ALA A 88 12.46 -19.65 2.74
#